data_AF-A0A9N9X2G5-F1
#
_entry.id   AF-A0A9N9X2G5-F1
#
_cell.length_a   1.000
_cell.length_b   1.000
_cell.length_c   1.000
_cell.angle_alpha   90.00
_cell.angle_beta   90.00
_cell.angle_gamma   90.00
#
_symmetry.space_group_name_H-M   'P 1'
#
loop_
_entity.id
_entity.type
_entity.pdbx_description
1 polymer ?
#
loop_
_entity_poly.entity_id
_entity_poly.type
_entity_poly.pdbx_seq_one_letter_code
_entity_poly.pdbx_strand_id
1 'polypeptide(L)'
;MSTTGKIPPITMSKLYVGNLPNETSENGLRQLFLEQTLSCTNILIKRGGYAFVDCPDQSSADRAIDKLNGFGYNGTTLVVEPSVASGKKK
;
A
#
# COMPACT_ATOMS: atom_id res chain seq x y z
N MET A 1 17.78 -10.77 27.02
CA MET A 1 17.87 -10.45 25.58
C MET A 1 16.63 -11.02 24.92
N SER A 2 15.59 -10.21 24.74
CA SER A 2 14.37 -10.61 24.06
C SER A 2 14.07 -9.55 23.04
N THR A 3 14.16 -9.95 21.78
CA THR A 3 13.89 -9.16 20.58
C THR A 3 12.49 -8.54 20.67
N THR A 4 12.42 -7.22 20.86
CA THR A 4 11.18 -6.45 20.70
C THR A 4 10.79 -6.45 19.23
N GLY A 5 10.18 -7.54 18.77
CA GLY A 5 9.39 -7.54 17.55
C GLY A 5 8.20 -6.64 17.78
N LYS A 6 8.32 -5.35 17.44
CA LYS A 6 7.17 -4.47 17.26
C LYS A 6 6.27 -5.14 16.23
N ILE A 7 5.26 -5.87 16.70
CA ILE A 7 4.08 -6.16 15.91
C ILE A 7 3.52 -4.76 15.60
N PRO A 8 3.58 -4.28 14.35
CA PRO A 8 2.95 -2.99 14.05
C PRO A 8 1.49 -3.10 14.51
N PRO A 9 0.92 -2.03 15.09
CA PRO A 9 -0.52 -2.03 15.35
C PRO A 9 -1.21 -2.53 14.09
N ILE A 10 -2.21 -3.41 14.24
CA ILE A 10 -2.99 -3.91 13.10
C ILE A 10 -3.73 -2.68 12.55
N THR A 11 -3.06 -1.94 11.69
CA THR A 11 -3.54 -0.74 11.06
C THR A 11 -4.64 -1.21 10.14
N MET A 12 -5.87 -0.83 10.47
CA MET A 12 -7.07 -1.17 9.70
C MET A 12 -7.06 -0.51 8.30
N SER A 13 -6.01 0.21 7.96
CA SER A 13 -5.82 1.02 6.76
C SER A 13 -4.75 0.41 5.84
N LYS A 14 -4.67 -0.92 5.74
CA LYS A 14 -3.72 -1.59 4.86
C LYS A 14 -4.29 -1.74 3.44
N LEU A 15 -3.48 -1.41 2.45
CA LEU A 15 -3.79 -1.50 1.02
C LEU A 15 -2.98 -2.61 0.36
N TYR A 16 -3.60 -3.24 -0.63
CA TYR A 16 -2.96 -4.10 -1.60
C TYR A 16 -2.71 -3.30 -2.88
N VAL A 17 -1.49 -3.37 -3.41
CA VAL A 17 -1.09 -2.76 -4.67
C VAL A 17 -0.57 -3.86 -5.59
N GLY A 18 -1.37 -4.28 -6.56
CA GLY A 18 -1.06 -5.32 -7.53
C GLY A 18 -0.71 -4.77 -8.91
N ASN A 19 -0.36 -5.70 -9.80
CA ASN A 19 0.07 -5.40 -11.17
C ASN A 19 1.28 -4.45 -11.23
N LEU A 20 2.19 -4.60 -10.26
CA LEU A 20 3.40 -3.81 -10.19
C LEU A 20 4.43 -4.33 -11.19
N PRO A 21 5.08 -3.44 -11.96
CA PRO A 21 6.17 -3.84 -12.83
C PRO A 21 7.35 -4.34 -12.01
N ASN A 22 8.10 -5.29 -12.58
CA ASN A 22 9.22 -5.98 -11.91
C ASN A 22 10.31 -5.03 -11.40
N GLU A 23 10.43 -3.86 -12.03
CA GLU A 23 11.37 -2.81 -11.68
C GLU A 23 10.91 -1.96 -10.49
N THR A 24 9.66 -2.12 -10.04
CA THR A 24 9.11 -1.33 -8.94
C THR A 24 9.79 -1.69 -7.63
N SER A 25 10.46 -0.71 -7.06
CA SER A 25 11.08 -0.80 -5.75
C SER A 25 10.25 -0.04 -4.71
N GLU A 26 10.51 -0.31 -3.43
CA GLU A 26 9.81 0.32 -2.31
C GLU A 26 9.86 1.85 -2.42
N ASN A 27 11.04 2.40 -2.73
CA ASN A 27 11.23 3.82 -2.97
C ASN A 27 10.38 4.35 -4.13
N GLY A 28 10.28 3.61 -5.23
CA GLY A 28 9.49 4.04 -6.41
C GLY A 28 8.01 4.11 -6.07
N LEU A 29 7.50 3.10 -5.37
CA LEU A 29 6.12 3.08 -4.89
C LEU A 29 5.88 4.23 -3.89
N ARG A 30 6.80 4.45 -2.95
CA ARG A 30 6.71 5.52 -1.97
C ARG A 30 6.65 6.89 -2.64
N GLN A 31 7.49 7.10 -3.64
CA GLN A 31 7.53 8.35 -4.39
C GLN A 31 6.24 8.59 -5.17
N LEU A 32 5.67 7.54 -5.76
CA LEU A 32 4.36 7.59 -6.43
C LEU A 32 3.24 8.00 -5.45
N PHE A 33 3.21 7.39 -4.26
CA PHE A 33 2.25 7.77 -3.22
C PHE A 33 2.41 9.24 -2.81
N LEU A 34 3.65 9.70 -2.60
CA LEU A 34 3.95 11.10 -2.26
C LEU A 34 3.51 12.07 -3.37
N GLU A 35 3.76 11.74 -4.64
CA GLU A 35 3.36 12.55 -5.79
C GLU A 35 1.83 12.72 -5.87
N GLN A 36 1.09 11.67 -5.52
CA GLN A 36 -0.37 11.69 -5.43
C GLN A 36 -0.90 12.34 -4.14
N THR A 37 -0.03 12.93 -3.30
CA THR A 37 -0.36 13.50 -1.99
C THR A 37 -0.98 12.45 -1.05
N LEU A 38 -0.51 11.22 -1.13
CA LEU A 38 -0.92 10.11 -0.27
C LEU A 38 0.14 9.85 0.80
N SER A 39 -0.34 9.58 2.01
CA SER A 39 0.53 9.21 3.14
C SER A 39 0.55 7.70 3.32
N CYS A 40 1.76 7.16 3.36
CA CYS A 40 2.03 5.75 3.62
C CYS A 40 3.09 5.64 4.72
N THR A 41 2.81 4.82 5.74
CA THR A 41 3.66 4.58 6.90
C THR A 41 4.65 3.45 6.66
N ASN A 42 4.24 2.42 5.92
CA ASN A 42 5.07 1.26 5.61
C ASN A 42 4.72 0.69 4.23
N ILE A 43 5.71 0.17 3.50
CA ILE A 43 5.52 -0.43 2.18
C ILE A 43 6.23 -1.78 2.19
N LEU A 44 5.52 -2.83 1.80
CA LEU A 44 6.03 -4.19 1.81
C LEU A 44 5.85 -4.81 0.43
N ILE A 45 6.90 -4.75 -0.39
CA ILE A 45 6.89 -5.40 -1.70
C ILE A 45 7.03 -6.91 -1.54
N LYS A 46 6.18 -7.67 -2.25
CA LYS A 46 6.23 -9.13 -2.28
C LYS A 46 6.70 -9.60 -3.66
N ARG A 47 7.43 -10.72 -3.65
CA ARG A 47 7.80 -11.42 -4.88
C ARG A 47 6.53 -11.97 -5.52
N GLY A 48 6.17 -11.45 -6.68
CA GLY A 48 4.90 -11.74 -7.36
C GLY A 48 4.25 -10.55 -8.07
N GLY A 49 4.88 -9.37 -8.08
CA GLY A 49 4.34 -8.19 -8.76
C GLY A 49 3.25 -7.47 -7.96
N TYR A 50 3.33 -7.54 -6.64
CA TYR A 50 2.41 -6.87 -5.73
C TYR A 50 3.11 -6.38 -4.46
N ALA A 51 2.52 -5.40 -3.79
CA ALA A 51 2.99 -4.80 -2.57
C ALA A 51 1.84 -4.54 -1.61
N PHE A 52 2.15 -4.45 -0.32
CA PHE A 52 1.21 -3.98 0.69
C PHE A 52 1.64 -2.64 1.22
N VAL A 53 0.73 -1.67 1.23
CA VAL A 53 0.99 -0.32 1.73
C VAL A 53 0.17 -0.09 2.98
N ASP A 54 0.81 0.42 3.99
CA ASP A 54 0.20 0.76 5.26
C ASP A 54 -0.09 2.26 5.27
N CYS A 55 -1.35 2.64 5.51
CA CYS A 55 -1.75 4.04 5.61
C CYS A 55 -1.92 4.44 7.08
N PRO A 56 -1.72 5.74 7.40
CA PRO A 56 -1.94 6.24 8.76
C PRO A 56 -3.43 6.18 9.14
N ASP A 57 -4.33 6.44 8.18
CA ASP A 57 -5.77 6.56 8.40
C ASP A 57 -6.58 5.93 7.27
N GLN A 58 -7.83 5.56 7.56
CA GLN A 58 -8.76 4.98 6.59
C GLN A 58 -9.02 5.95 5.43
N SER A 59 -9.13 7.25 5.71
CA SER A 59 -9.31 8.28 4.68
C SER A 59 -8.13 8.35 3.71
N SER A 60 -6.91 8.16 4.18
CA SER A 60 -5.73 8.07 3.30
C SER A 60 -5.77 6.81 2.44
N ALA A 61 -6.23 5.69 3.02
CA ALA A 61 -6.38 4.44 2.30
C ALA A 61 -7.42 4.54 1.18
N ASP A 62 -8.60 5.12 1.47
CA ASP A 62 -9.69 5.33 0.51
C ASP A 62 -9.25 6.24 -0.66
N ARG A 63 -8.62 7.38 -0.35
CA ARG A 63 -8.07 8.28 -1.37
C ARG A 63 -6.99 7.63 -2.22
N ALA A 64 -6.19 6.75 -1.63
CA ALA A 64 -5.17 6.03 -2.36
C ALA A 64 -5.79 5.02 -3.34
N ILE A 65 -6.83 4.30 -2.92
CA ILE A 65 -7.59 3.42 -3.81
C ILE A 65 -8.19 4.23 -4.96
N ASP A 66 -8.91 5.32 -4.67
CA ASP A 66 -9.55 6.16 -5.68
C ASP A 66 -8.56 6.74 -6.72
N LYS A 67 -7.37 7.17 -6.25
CA LYS A 67 -6.37 7.80 -7.12
C LYS A 67 -5.45 6.83 -7.85
N LEU A 68 -5.04 5.74 -7.21
CA LEU A 68 -4.03 4.83 -7.73
C LEU A 68 -4.63 3.60 -8.39
N ASN A 69 -5.85 3.20 -8.05
CA ASN A 69 -6.50 2.07 -8.72
C ASN A 69 -6.83 2.47 -10.17
N GLY A 70 -6.28 1.74 -11.13
CA GLY A 70 -6.39 2.12 -12.54
C GLY A 70 -5.31 3.10 -13.01
N PHE A 71 -4.37 3.50 -12.14
CA PHE A 71 -3.32 4.43 -12.51
C PHE A 71 -2.26 3.77 -13.40
N GLY A 72 -1.89 4.43 -14.50
CA GLY A 72 -0.84 3.97 -15.41
C GLY A 72 0.55 4.21 -14.85
N TYR A 73 1.25 3.16 -14.43
CA TYR A 73 2.63 3.21 -13.93
C TYR A 73 3.54 2.32 -14.77
N ASN A 74 4.56 2.94 -15.40
CA ASN A 74 5.59 2.27 -16.19
C ASN A 74 5.03 1.29 -17.27
N GLY A 75 3.92 1.69 -17.94
CA GLY A 75 3.26 0.88 -18.96
C GLY A 75 2.29 -0.19 -18.43
N THR A 76 2.09 -0.27 -17.12
CA THR A 76 1.13 -1.17 -16.46
C THR A 76 0.06 -0.39 -15.71
N THR A 77 -1.13 -0.95 -15.57
CA THR A 77 -2.21 -0.35 -14.78
C THR A 77 -2.15 -0.88 -13.36
N LEU A 78 -1.86 -0.02 -12.38
CA LEU A 78 -1.82 -0.43 -10.99
C LEU A 78 -3.21 -0.84 -10.50
N VAL A 79 -3.25 -1.88 -9.68
CA VAL A 79 -4.46 -2.33 -9.01
C VAL A 79 -4.33 -1.98 -7.54
N VAL A 80 -5.16 -1.09 -7.02
CA VAL A 80 -5.12 -0.71 -5.60
C VAL A 80 -6.43 -1.07 -4.93
N GLU A 81 -6.36 -1.92 -3.92
CA GLU A 81 -7.52 -2.47 -3.22
C GLU A 81 -7.33 -2.43 -1.71
N PRO A 82 -8.42 -2.38 -0.92
CA PRO A 82 -8.32 -2.56 0.52
C PRO A 82 -7.81 -3.97 0.83
N SER A 83 -6.76 -4.07 1.64
CA SER A 83 -6.22 -5.37 2.04
C SER A 83 -7.25 -6.13 2.88
N VAL A 84 -7.33 -7.45 2.73
CA VAL A 84 -8.32 -8.34 3.37
C VAL A 84 -8.30 -8.36 4.92
N ALA A 85 -7.51 -7.51 5.57
CA ALA A 85 -7.60 -7.22 7.01
C ALA A 85 -8.80 -6.32 7.36
N SER A 86 -9.93 -6.50 6.65
CA SER A 86 -11.19 -5.79 6.88
C SER A 86 -11.72 -6.09 8.29
N GLY A 87 -11.34 -5.27 9.26
CA GLY A 87 -12.03 -5.11 10.53
C GLY A 87 -13.37 -4.41 10.29
N LYS A 88 -14.33 -5.10 9.66
CA LYS A 88 -15.73 -4.67 9.62
C LYS A 88 -16.39 -5.08 10.93
N LYS A 89 -16.16 -4.31 12.01
CA LYS A 89 -17.04 -4.35 13.18
C LYS A 89 -18.14 -3.31 12.99
N LYS A 90 -19.28 -3.82 12.52
CA LYS A 90 -20.59 -3.17 12.54
C LYS A 90 -20.99 -2.78 13.95
#